data_AF-A0A6J7RXC9-F1
#
_entry.id   AF-A0A6J7RXC9-F1
#
_cell.length_a   1.000
_cell.length_b   1.000
_cell.length_c   1.000
_cell.angle_alpha   90.00
_cell.angle_beta   90.00
_cell.angle_gamma   90.00
#
_symmetry.space_group_name_H-M   'P 1'
#
loop_
_entity.id
_entity.type
_entity.pdbx_description
1 polymer ?
#
loop_
_entity_poly.entity_id
_entity_poly.type
_entity_poly.pdbx_seq_one_letter_code
_entity_poly.pdbx_strand_id
1 'polypeptide(L)'
;MVKAGADQILVDMHAEATSEKVALGWHLDGQVSAVVGTHTHVPTADARVLPGGTAYITDVGMTGARGGVIGVKRELAVGSLVSGMRVQFEPSEDDPWLNAVIIRCQGPRRAESIEQLLLAAPASPRAAQ
;
A
#
# COMPACT_ATOMS: atom_id res chain seq x y z
N MET A 1 -6.73 -15.06 -19.46
CA MET A 1 -7.10 -16.08 -18.47
C MET A 1 -5.87 -16.46 -17.67
N VAL A 2 -5.81 -16.07 -16.40
CA VAL A 2 -4.73 -16.43 -15.48
C VAL A 2 -4.72 -17.96 -15.28
N LYS A 3 -3.61 -18.63 -15.64
CA LYS A 3 -3.43 -20.10 -15.60
C LYS A 3 -2.63 -20.57 -14.38
N ALA A 4 -2.88 -19.99 -13.21
CA ALA A 4 -2.27 -20.49 -11.98
C ALA A 4 -3.11 -21.64 -11.41
N GLY A 5 -2.47 -22.75 -11.05
CA GLY A 5 -3.09 -23.88 -10.33
C GLY A 5 -3.27 -23.58 -8.84
N ALA A 6 -3.79 -22.40 -8.51
CA ALA A 6 -3.95 -21.92 -7.14
C ALA A 6 -5.42 -21.52 -6.89
N ASP A 7 -5.91 -21.85 -5.69
CA ASP A 7 -7.24 -21.45 -5.25
C ASP A 7 -7.32 -19.93 -5.05
N GLN A 8 -6.26 -19.32 -4.51
CA GLN A 8 -6.19 -17.88 -4.30
C GLN A 8 -4.99 -17.27 -5.04
N ILE A 9 -5.20 -16.10 -5.63
CA ILE A 9 -4.17 -15.36 -6.37
C ILE A 9 -4.20 -13.92 -5.88
N LEU A 10 -3.09 -13.46 -5.32
CA LEU A 10 -2.85 -12.08 -4.94
C LEU A 10 -1.86 -11.46 -5.91
N VAL A 11 -2.16 -10.28 -6.42
CA VAL A 11 -1.26 -9.48 -7.25
C VAL A 11 -0.88 -8.22 -6.49
N ASP A 12 0.41 -8.06 -6.20
CA ASP A 12 0.98 -6.78 -5.78
C ASP A 12 1.39 -5.99 -7.03
N MET A 13 0.73 -4.86 -7.26
CA MET A 13 1.05 -3.94 -8.34
C MET A 13 1.91 -2.78 -7.83
N HIS A 14 3.22 -2.96 -7.91
CA HIS A 14 4.19 -1.91 -7.61
C HIS A 14 4.31 -0.93 -8.79
N ALA A 15 3.60 0.20 -8.70
CA ALA A 15 3.52 1.18 -9.79
C ALA A 15 3.26 2.59 -9.24
N GLU A 16 3.54 3.62 -10.04
CA GLU A 16 3.30 5.02 -9.65
C GLU A 16 1.91 5.49 -10.13
N ALA A 17 1.61 5.30 -11.41
CA ALA A 17 0.42 5.85 -12.04
C ALA A 17 -0.86 5.16 -11.56
N THR A 18 -1.77 5.93 -10.96
CA THR A 18 -3.07 5.42 -10.50
C THR A 18 -3.92 4.88 -11.65
N SER A 19 -3.81 5.45 -12.85
CA SER A 19 -4.49 4.95 -14.06
C SER A 19 -4.08 3.52 -14.41
N GLU A 20 -2.79 3.20 -14.35
CA GLU A 20 -2.28 1.85 -14.60
C GLU A 20 -2.79 0.88 -13.52
N LYS A 21 -2.78 1.32 -12.26
CA LYS A 21 -3.28 0.52 -11.13
C LYS A 21 -4.76 0.18 -11.25
N VAL A 22 -5.58 1.17 -11.55
CA VAL A 22 -7.03 0.99 -11.72
C VAL A 22 -7.30 0.14 -12.96
N ALA A 23 -6.59 0.35 -14.07
CA ALA A 23 -6.73 -0.45 -15.28
C ALA A 23 -6.40 -1.92 -15.04
N LEU A 24 -5.33 -2.23 -14.30
CA LEU A 24 -4.99 -3.62 -13.98
C LEU A 24 -6.02 -4.27 -13.06
N GLY A 25 -6.54 -3.52 -12.08
CA GLY A 25 -7.64 -3.98 -11.23
C GLY A 25 -8.85 -4.45 -12.07
N TRP A 26 -9.29 -3.62 -13.02
CA TRP A 26 -10.36 -3.99 -13.95
C TRP A 26 -9.99 -5.12 -14.90
N HIS A 27 -8.75 -5.16 -15.38
CA HIS A 27 -8.29 -6.20 -16.29
C HIS A 27 -8.30 -7.60 -15.65
N LEU A 28 -8.01 -7.67 -14.35
CA LEU A 28 -7.89 -8.93 -13.60
C LEU A 28 -9.15 -9.27 -12.78
N ASP A 29 -10.18 -8.43 -12.81
CA ASP A 29 -11.43 -8.67 -12.08
C ASP A 29 -12.04 -10.04 -12.46
N GLY A 30 -12.37 -10.84 -11.44
CA GLY A 30 -12.87 -12.21 -11.57
C GLY A 30 -11.83 -13.26 -12.00
N GLN A 31 -10.57 -12.86 -12.27
CA GLN A 31 -9.48 -13.79 -12.59
C GLN A 31 -8.58 -14.09 -11.39
N VAL A 32 -8.52 -13.18 -10.40
CA VAL A 32 -7.67 -13.27 -9.21
C VAL A 32 -8.45 -12.89 -7.95
N SER A 33 -8.00 -13.33 -6.78
CA SER A 33 -8.63 -12.99 -5.50
C SER A 33 -8.46 -11.51 -5.15
N ALA A 34 -7.29 -10.95 -5.45
CA ALA A 34 -6.97 -9.58 -5.08
C ALA A 34 -5.90 -8.95 -5.97
N VAL A 35 -6.02 -7.64 -6.19
CA VAL A 35 -5.01 -6.75 -6.76
C VAL A 35 -4.80 -5.59 -5.80
N VAL A 36 -3.64 -5.53 -5.17
CA VAL A 36 -3.28 -4.47 -4.22
C VAL A 36 -2.14 -3.65 -4.80
N GLY A 37 -2.27 -2.33 -4.83
CA GLY A 37 -1.18 -1.47 -5.28
C GLY A 37 -0.20 -1.16 -4.16
N THR A 38 1.06 -0.91 -4.51
CA THR A 38 2.13 -0.41 -3.63
C THR A 38 2.94 0.68 -4.37
N HIS A 39 4.05 1.15 -3.79
CA HIS A 39 5.02 2.15 -4.28
C HIS A 39 4.84 3.58 -3.75
N THR A 40 3.63 4.13 -3.74
CA THR A 40 3.46 5.58 -3.48
C THR A 40 3.57 5.97 -2.01
N HIS A 41 3.62 4.97 -1.12
CA HIS A 41 3.74 5.08 0.34
C HIS A 41 2.56 5.77 1.05
N VAL A 42 1.56 6.24 0.33
CA VAL A 42 0.36 6.88 0.89
C VAL A 42 -0.84 5.96 0.68
N PRO A 43 -1.51 5.49 1.74
CA PRO A 43 -2.67 4.61 1.61
C PRO A 43 -3.83 5.35 0.93
N THR A 44 -4.50 4.70 -0.02
CA THR A 44 -5.69 5.24 -0.69
C THR A 44 -6.98 4.79 -0.02
N ALA A 45 -8.04 5.58 -0.08
CA ALA A 45 -9.34 5.27 0.55
C ALA A 45 -10.33 4.59 -0.42
N ASP A 46 -9.82 3.82 -1.39
CA ASP A 46 -10.61 3.22 -2.48
C ASP A 46 -10.72 1.70 -2.40
N ALA A 47 -10.41 1.12 -1.24
CA ALA A 47 -10.51 -0.30 -0.98
C ALA A 47 -11.94 -0.80 -1.25
N ARG A 48 -12.10 -1.79 -2.14
CA ARG A 48 -13.39 -2.37 -2.50
C ARG A 48 -13.25 -3.77 -3.09
N VAL A 49 -14.33 -4.54 -3.09
CA VAL A 49 -14.45 -5.73 -3.93
C VAL A 49 -15.08 -5.32 -5.25
N LEU A 50 -14.42 -5.65 -6.37
CA LEU A 50 -14.90 -5.37 -7.72
C LEU A 50 -16.06 -6.33 -8.10
N PRO A 51 -16.86 -6.02 -9.14
CA PRO A 51 -18.04 -6.83 -9.51
C PRO A 51 -17.76 -8.30 -9.78
N GLY A 52 -16.58 -8.64 -10.33
CA GLY A 52 -16.13 -10.01 -10.56
C GLY A 52 -15.62 -10.73 -9.31
N GLY A 53 -15.55 -10.04 -8.17
CA GLY A 53 -15.15 -10.60 -6.89
C GLY A 53 -13.67 -10.44 -6.57
N THR A 54 -12.92 -9.60 -7.30
CA THR A 54 -11.53 -9.30 -6.96
C THR A 54 -11.45 -8.16 -5.93
N ALA A 55 -10.77 -8.37 -4.80
CA ALA A 55 -10.45 -7.29 -3.87
C ALA A 55 -9.44 -6.32 -4.49
N TYR A 56 -9.64 -5.02 -4.30
CA TYR A 56 -8.85 -3.99 -4.95
C TYR A 56 -8.55 -2.81 -4.00
N ILE A 57 -7.35 -2.26 -4.10
CA ILE A 57 -6.95 -0.96 -3.54
C ILE A 57 -5.83 -0.36 -4.39
N THR A 58 -5.85 0.97 -4.64
CA THR A 58 -4.82 1.65 -5.44
C THR A 58 -3.47 1.72 -4.72
N ASP A 59 -3.40 1.93 -3.42
CA ASP A 59 -2.17 1.78 -2.67
C ASP A 59 -2.43 1.37 -1.22
N VAL A 60 -1.77 0.30 -0.78
CA VAL A 60 -1.81 -0.14 0.62
C VAL A 60 -1.14 0.87 1.54
N GLY A 61 -0.21 1.68 1.02
CA GLY A 61 0.61 2.60 1.80
C GLY A 61 1.86 1.94 2.37
N MET A 62 2.68 2.74 3.07
CA MET A 62 3.94 2.29 3.67
C MET A 62 3.76 1.85 5.11
N THR A 63 4.44 0.76 5.52
CA THR A 63 4.73 0.52 6.95
C THR A 63 6.08 1.13 7.28
N GLY A 64 6.11 2.15 8.14
CA GLY A 64 7.30 2.94 8.43
C GLY A 64 6.98 4.32 8.98
N ALA A 65 7.97 5.22 8.97
CA ALA A 65 7.85 6.56 9.52
C ALA A 65 6.96 7.49 8.68
N ARG A 66 5.71 7.65 9.11
CA ARG A 66 4.76 8.62 8.57
C ARG A 66 5.17 10.05 8.91
N GLY A 67 5.92 10.21 9.98
CA GLY A 67 6.51 11.47 10.38
C GLY A 67 7.60 11.96 9.42
N GLY A 68 7.98 11.24 8.38
CA GLY A 68 8.87 11.73 7.33
C GLY A 68 8.14 12.28 6.10
N VAL A 69 8.90 12.54 5.03
CA VAL A 69 8.38 12.65 3.67
C VAL A 69 8.63 11.32 2.99
N ILE A 70 7.59 10.50 2.85
CA ILE A 70 7.69 9.19 2.16
C ILE A 70 8.73 8.25 2.83
N GLY A 71 8.93 8.40 4.15
CA GLY A 71 9.89 7.63 4.95
C GLY A 71 11.26 8.29 5.15
N VAL A 72 11.52 9.45 4.54
CA VAL A 72 12.76 10.23 4.69
C VAL A 72 12.60 11.34 5.73
N LYS A 73 13.66 11.71 6.47
CA LYS A 73 13.64 12.89 7.36
C LYS A 73 13.14 14.14 6.64
N ARG A 74 12.21 14.87 7.25
CA ARG A 74 11.49 16.00 6.62
C ARG A 74 12.44 17.06 6.09
N GLU A 75 13.44 17.43 6.88
CA GLU A 75 14.37 18.51 6.60
C GLU A 75 15.21 18.21 5.36
N LEU A 76 15.62 16.94 5.18
CA LEU A 76 16.39 16.51 4.02
C LEU A 76 15.53 16.53 2.76
N ALA A 77 14.34 15.92 2.81
CA ALA A 77 13.44 15.88 1.65
C ALA A 77 13.01 17.28 1.20
N VAL A 78 12.57 18.13 2.14
CA VAL A 78 12.19 19.52 1.85
C VAL A 78 13.39 20.33 1.37
N GLY A 79 14.54 20.19 2.02
CA GLY A 79 15.78 20.87 1.62
C GLY A 79 16.20 20.54 0.19
N SER A 80 16.06 19.28 -0.24
CA SER A 80 16.34 18.87 -1.62
C SER A 80 15.41 19.53 -2.63
N LEU A 81 14.10 19.54 -2.35
CA LEU A 81 13.10 20.12 -3.24
C LEU A 81 13.24 21.64 -3.37
N VAL A 82 13.51 22.34 -2.26
CA VAL A 82 13.67 23.80 -2.24
C VAL A 82 14.97 24.22 -2.92
N SER A 83 16.07 23.51 -2.65
CA SER A 83 17.38 23.88 -3.20
C SER A 83 17.60 23.39 -4.65
N GLY A 84 16.85 22.38 -5.09
CA GLY A 84 17.12 21.65 -6.33
C GLY A 84 18.43 20.87 -6.32
N MET A 85 19.11 20.81 -5.16
CA MET A 85 20.37 20.10 -5.01
C MET A 85 20.13 18.69 -4.49
N ARG A 86 21.03 17.79 -4.89
CA ARG A 86 21.05 16.43 -4.39
C ARG A 86 21.49 16.43 -2.93
N VAL A 87 20.65 15.87 -2.07
CA VAL A 87 21.01 15.55 -0.69
C VAL A 87 21.03 14.03 -0.52
N GLN A 88 21.78 13.56 0.47
CA GLN A 88 21.70 12.16 0.87
C GLN A 88 20.48 11.99 1.75
N PHE A 89 19.56 11.09 1.37
CA PHE A 89 18.38 10.81 2.17
C PHE A 89 18.70 9.87 3.33
N GLU A 90 18.15 10.20 4.50
CA GLU A 90 18.21 9.38 5.70
C GLU A 90 16.79 8.98 6.10
N PRO A 91 16.57 7.73 6.53
CA PRO A 91 15.27 7.29 7.04
C PRO A 91 14.84 8.13 8.25
N SER A 92 13.54 8.43 8.31
CA SER A 92 12.90 8.95 9.51
C SER A 92 12.58 7.79 10.46
N GLU A 93 12.66 8.05 11.77
CA GLU A 93 12.15 7.15 12.82
C GLU A 93 10.88 7.72 13.49
N ASP A 94 10.51 8.95 13.13
CA ASP A 94 9.37 9.67 13.72
C ASP A 94 8.03 9.13 13.24
N ASP A 95 7.08 9.01 14.19
CA ASP A 95 5.69 8.60 13.95
C ASP A 95 5.61 7.32 13.08
N PRO A 96 6.04 6.15 13.59
CA PRO A 96 5.97 4.90 12.85
C PRO A 96 4.54 4.37 12.77
N TRP A 97 4.12 3.93 11.59
CA TRP A 97 2.80 3.37 11.31
C TRP A 97 2.91 2.02 10.62
N LEU A 98 1.93 1.14 10.85
CA LEU A 98 1.65 -0.03 10.06
C LEU A 98 0.46 0.27 9.15
N ASN A 99 0.67 0.11 7.84
CA ASN A 99 -0.38 0.15 6.85
C ASN A 99 -0.50 -1.23 6.20
N ALA A 100 -1.69 -1.80 6.22
CA ALA A 100 -1.98 -3.13 5.70
C ALA A 100 -3.43 -3.24 5.23
N VAL A 101 -3.76 -4.35 4.56
CA VAL A 101 -5.14 -4.71 4.23
C VAL A 101 -5.44 -6.14 4.68
N ILE A 102 -6.64 -6.36 5.24
CA ILE A 102 -7.18 -7.68 5.52
C ILE A 102 -8.13 -8.04 4.37
N ILE A 103 -7.85 -9.16 3.70
CA ILE A 103 -8.70 -9.68 2.62
C ILE A 103 -9.28 -11.01 3.07
N ARG A 104 -10.61 -11.12 3.01
CA ARG A 104 -11.31 -12.39 3.27
C ARG A 104 -11.76 -12.97 1.94
N CYS A 105 -11.48 -14.24 1.71
CA CYS A 105 -11.85 -14.93 0.46
C CYS A 105 -12.94 -15.97 0.70
N GLN A 106 -13.87 -16.08 -0.25
CA GLN A 106 -14.94 -17.06 -0.26
C GLN A 106 -14.87 -17.89 -1.56
N GLY A 107 -14.30 -19.09 -1.46
CA GLY A 107 -14.10 -19.97 -2.61
C GLY A 107 -12.93 -19.53 -3.50
N PRO A 108 -12.65 -20.27 -4.59
CA PRO A 108 -11.48 -19.99 -5.43
C PRO A 108 -11.57 -18.62 -6.11
N ARG A 109 -10.49 -17.84 -5.99
CA ARG A 109 -10.24 -16.57 -6.70
C ARG A 109 -11.30 -15.50 -6.49
N ARG A 110 -11.96 -15.51 -5.33
CA ARG A 110 -13.04 -14.58 -5.00
C ARG A 110 -12.89 -14.04 -3.59
N ALA A 111 -12.74 -12.73 -3.48
CA ALA A 111 -12.80 -12.00 -2.23
C ALA A 111 -14.26 -11.70 -1.83
N GLU A 112 -14.52 -11.79 -0.54
CA GLU A 112 -15.76 -11.37 0.12
C GLU A 112 -15.64 -9.95 0.66
N SER A 113 -14.48 -9.59 1.21
CA SER A 113 -14.24 -8.27 1.79
C SER A 113 -12.77 -7.87 1.72
N ILE A 114 -12.53 -6.56 1.73
CA ILE A 114 -11.23 -5.93 1.98
C ILE A 114 -11.41 -4.84 3.03
N GLU A 115 -10.54 -4.83 4.03
CA GLU A 115 -10.52 -3.84 5.12
C GLU A 115 -9.11 -3.26 5.26
N GLN A 116 -9.00 -1.94 5.38
CA GLN A 116 -7.71 -1.28 5.61
C GLN A 116 -7.37 -1.22 7.09
N LEU A 117 -6.11 -1.47 7.41
CA LEU A 117 -5.52 -1.27 8.73
C LEU A 117 -4.49 -0.13 8.63
N LEU A 118 -4.76 0.98 9.33
CA LEU A 118 -3.86 2.11 9.47
C LEU A 118 -3.59 2.30 10.96
N LEU A 119 -2.50 1.74 11.46
CA LEU A 119 -2.21 1.65 12.90
C LEU A 119 -0.95 2.42 13.24
N ALA A 120 -1.05 3.41 14.12
CA ALA A 120 0.13 4.02 14.73
C ALA A 120 0.84 2.97 15.60
N ALA A 121 2.17 2.94 15.55
CA ALA A 121 2.95 2.13 16.47
C ALA A 121 2.68 2.59 17.91
N PRO A 122 2.61 1.66 18.88
CA PRO A 122 2.47 2.03 20.27
C PRO A 122 3.65 2.91 20.71
N ALA A 123 3.40 3.87 21.60
CA ALA A 123 4.46 4.69 22.18
C ALA A 123 5.56 3.79 22.77
N SER A 124 6.80 3.98 22.33
CA SER A 124 7.92 3.19 22.83
C SER A 124 8.16 3.50 24.31
N PRO A 125 8.24 2.49 25.20
CA PRO A 125 8.62 2.70 26.60
C PRO A 125 10.06 3.24 26.76
N ARG A 126 10.87 3.27 25.69
CA ARG A 126 12.27 3.75 25.70
C ARG A 126 12.43 5.26 25.47
N ALA A 127 11.36 6.01 25.17
CA ALA A 127 11.45 7.45 24.96
C ALA A 127 11.58 8.28 26.27
N ALA A 128 11.70 7.62 27.42
CA ALA A 128 11.79 8.24 28.75
C ALA A 128 13.12 8.00 29.48
N GLN A 129 14.20 7.63 28.76
CA GLN A 129 15.55 7.54 29.32
C GLN A 129 16.50 8.49 28.59
#